data_AF-A0A2V7HYH3-F1
#
_entry.id   AF-A0A2V7HYH3-F1
#
_cell.length_a   1.000
_cell.length_b   1.000
_cell.length_c   1.000
_cell.angle_alpha   90.00
_cell.angle_beta   90.00
_cell.angle_gamma   90.00
#
_symmetry.space_group_name_H-M   'P 1'
#
loop_
_entity.id
_entity.type
_entity.pdbx_description
1 polymer ?
#
loop_
_entity_poly.entity_id
_entity_poly.type
_entity_poly.pdbx_seq_one_letter_code
_entity_poly.pdbx_strand_id
1 'polypeptide(L)'
;LREAGIDMKITFESSPTVFATYNKGTQHFADFFFWSPDPVFLFAMYHSKSIPSNFNWAHYNNPDVDKMIEASMAEGNATKRASLIRDIQKKVMEDATIVSIHAKRTVMALDAKLDGLAFTFQTYPYFYDLHFTQ
;
A
#
# COMPACT_ATOMS: atom_id res chain seq x y z
N LEU A 1 0.18 -18.29 -14.26
CA LEU A 1 0.56 -17.51 -15.47
C LEU A 1 1.05 -18.38 -16.63
N ARG A 2 1.88 -19.42 -16.40
CA ARG A 2 2.29 -20.36 -17.46
C ARG A 2 1.13 -21.01 -18.24
N GLU A 3 0.07 -21.40 -17.54
CA GLU A 3 -1.17 -21.94 -18.16
C GLU A 3 -1.87 -20.93 -19.09
N ALA A 4 -1.68 -19.64 -18.84
CA ALA A 4 -2.16 -18.56 -19.71
C ALA A 4 -1.11 -18.14 -20.76
N GLY A 5 -0.05 -18.94 -20.95
CA GLY A 5 1.02 -18.67 -21.93
C GLY A 5 2.05 -17.60 -21.49
N ILE A 6 2.02 -17.16 -20.24
CA ILE A 6 2.94 -16.13 -19.73
C ILE A 6 4.08 -16.78 -18.96
N ASP A 7 5.30 -16.69 -19.50
CA ASP A 7 6.52 -17.09 -18.80
C ASP A 7 7.03 -15.93 -17.93
N MET A 8 6.95 -16.11 -16.62
CA MET A 8 7.34 -15.10 -15.64
C MET A 8 8.70 -15.46 -15.03
N LYS A 9 9.65 -14.53 -15.10
CA LYS A 9 10.95 -14.63 -14.44
C LYS A 9 10.92 -13.80 -13.15
N ILE A 10 11.12 -14.45 -12.01
CA ILE A 10 11.21 -13.79 -10.71
C ILE A 10 12.68 -13.44 -10.44
N THR A 11 12.92 -12.21 -10.02
CA THR A 11 14.23 -11.70 -9.60
C THR A 11 14.13 -11.12 -8.20
N PHE A 12 15.22 -11.20 -7.44
CA PHE A 12 15.29 -10.71 -6.08
C PHE A 12 16.40 -9.66 -5.97
N GLU A 13 16.09 -8.57 -5.31
CA GLU A 13 17.03 -7.51 -4.96
C GLU A 13 16.84 -7.17 -3.48
N SER A 14 17.91 -6.78 -2.79
CA SER A 14 17.80 -6.30 -1.41
C SER A 14 17.11 -4.95 -1.38
N SER A 15 16.31 -4.68 -0.35
CA SER A 15 15.94 -3.31 0.01
C SER A 15 17.20 -2.56 0.49
N PRO A 16 17.43 -1.29 0.09
CA PRO A 16 16.55 -0.39 -0.65
C PRO A 16 16.68 -0.44 -2.19
N THR A 17 17.63 -1.22 -2.74
CA THR A 17 17.93 -1.29 -4.19
C THR A 17 16.68 -1.55 -5.02
N VAL A 18 15.83 -2.47 -4.57
CA VAL A 18 14.61 -2.84 -5.29
C VAL A 18 13.64 -1.67 -5.49
N PHE A 19 13.58 -0.69 -4.57
CA PHE A 19 12.72 0.48 -4.74
C PHE A 19 13.23 1.42 -5.83
N ALA A 20 14.55 1.59 -5.93
CA ALA A 20 15.15 2.35 -7.01
C ALA A 20 14.92 1.69 -8.37
N THR A 21 14.96 0.36 -8.43
CA THR A 21 14.58 -0.42 -9.62
C THR A 21 13.11 -0.19 -9.96
N TYR A 22 12.21 -0.26 -8.97
CA TYR A 22 10.79 -0.03 -9.20
C TYR A 22 10.45 1.37 -9.74
N ASN A 23 11.10 2.40 -9.21
CA ASN A 23 10.97 3.78 -9.70
C ASN A 23 11.52 3.97 -11.12
N LYS A 24 12.50 3.15 -11.55
CA LYS A 24 12.99 3.17 -12.95
C LYS A 24 12.01 2.53 -13.93
N GLY A 25 11.13 1.62 -13.46
CA GLY A 25 10.12 0.97 -14.31
C GLY A 25 10.69 -0.08 -15.26
N THR A 26 11.86 -0.64 -14.96
CA THR A 26 12.50 -1.68 -15.79
C THR A 26 11.83 -3.05 -15.67
N GLN A 27 10.92 -3.21 -14.70
CA GLN A 27 10.17 -4.43 -14.39
C GLN A 27 8.72 -4.32 -14.86
N HIS A 28 8.10 -5.47 -15.16
CA HIS A 28 6.66 -5.54 -15.46
C HIS A 28 5.77 -5.64 -14.22
N PHE A 29 6.32 -6.14 -13.10
CA PHE A 29 5.62 -6.29 -11.83
C PHE A 29 6.51 -5.82 -10.69
N ALA A 30 5.89 -5.17 -9.70
CA ALA A 30 6.49 -4.85 -8.43
C ALA A 30 5.64 -5.48 -7.31
N ASP A 31 6.30 -6.11 -6.34
CA ASP A 31 5.63 -6.53 -5.12
C ASP A 31 5.34 -5.31 -4.24
N PHE A 32 4.11 -5.20 -3.77
CA PHE A 32 3.63 -4.04 -3.04
C PHE A 32 2.81 -4.44 -1.82
N PHE A 33 3.21 -3.91 -0.66
CA PHE A 33 2.41 -3.93 0.55
C PHE A 33 2.52 -2.58 1.26
N PHE A 34 1.38 -2.01 1.60
CA PHE A 34 1.30 -0.87 2.50
C PHE A 34 -0.03 -0.89 3.24
N TRP A 35 -0.04 -0.30 4.42
CA TRP A 35 -1.23 -0.14 5.22
C TRP A 35 -1.12 1.16 6.04
N SER A 36 -2.17 1.97 6.01
CA SER A 36 -2.27 3.25 6.72
C SER A 36 -3.73 3.49 7.13
N PRO A 37 -3.96 4.13 8.29
CA PRO A 37 -5.31 4.50 8.71
C PRO A 37 -5.94 5.60 7.84
N ASP A 38 -5.12 6.47 7.23
CA ASP A 38 -5.59 7.51 6.33
C ASP A 38 -5.30 7.15 4.85
N PRO A 39 -6.29 7.28 3.96
CA PRO A 39 -6.16 6.98 2.53
C PRO A 39 -5.37 8.04 1.73
N VAL A 40 -4.74 9.03 2.37
CA VAL A 40 -3.81 9.99 1.73
C VAL A 40 -2.70 9.30 0.93
N PHE A 41 -2.42 8.04 1.28
CA PHE A 41 -1.45 7.21 0.57
C PHE A 41 -1.79 6.95 -0.91
N LEU A 42 -3.04 7.19 -1.35
CA LEU A 42 -3.41 7.18 -2.77
C LEU A 42 -2.52 8.10 -3.62
N PHE A 43 -2.09 9.25 -3.10
CA PHE A 43 -1.17 10.15 -3.80
C PHE A 43 0.17 9.45 -4.09
N ALA A 44 0.72 8.76 -3.10
CA ALA A 44 2.01 8.10 -3.19
C ALA A 44 2.00 6.93 -4.19
N MET A 45 0.86 6.27 -4.35
CA MET A 45 0.70 5.10 -5.24
C MET A 45 0.25 5.46 -6.65
N TYR A 46 -0.58 6.48 -6.83
CA TYR A 46 -1.33 6.65 -8.08
C TYR A 46 -1.19 8.03 -8.71
N HIS A 47 -0.66 9.03 -8.00
CA HIS A 47 -0.41 10.32 -8.64
C HIS A 47 0.81 10.22 -9.57
N SER A 48 0.71 10.80 -10.77
CA SER A 48 1.81 10.87 -11.75
C SER A 48 3.14 11.44 -11.19
N LYS A 49 3.08 12.42 -10.27
CA LYS A 49 4.27 13.00 -9.61
C LYS A 49 5.02 12.00 -8.71
N SER A 50 4.38 10.90 -8.36
CA SER A 50 4.93 9.85 -7.49
C SER A 50 5.76 8.80 -8.25
N ILE A 51 5.80 8.86 -9.59
CA ILE A 51 6.57 7.91 -10.43
C ILE A 51 8.09 7.99 -10.15
N PRO A 52 8.74 9.16 -10.08
CA PRO A 52 10.21 9.20 -10.01
C PRO A 52 10.79 8.78 -8.66
N SER A 53 10.04 8.90 -7.56
CA SER A 53 10.62 8.86 -6.21
C SER A 53 9.73 8.28 -5.11
N ASN A 54 8.54 7.77 -5.43
CA ASN A 54 7.58 7.29 -4.42
C ASN A 54 7.08 5.88 -4.75
N PHE A 55 5.82 5.55 -4.48
CA PHE A 55 5.28 4.19 -4.59
C PHE A 55 4.44 3.94 -5.85
N ASN A 56 4.47 4.84 -6.84
CA ASN A 56 3.79 4.64 -8.12
C ASN A 56 4.61 3.73 -9.05
N TRP A 57 4.83 2.50 -8.58
CA TRP A 57 5.62 1.47 -9.25
C TRP A 57 4.89 0.81 -10.42
N ALA A 58 3.59 1.08 -10.57
CA ALA A 58 2.83 0.78 -11.76
C ALA A 58 3.10 1.79 -12.90
N HIS A 59 3.83 2.89 -12.63
CA HIS A 59 4.08 3.98 -13.57
C HIS A 59 2.77 4.56 -14.12
N TYR A 60 1.73 4.56 -13.28
CA TYR A 60 0.39 4.98 -13.64
C TYR A 60 0.32 6.50 -13.80
N ASN A 61 -0.19 6.97 -14.93
CA ASN A 61 -0.25 8.38 -15.26
C ASN A 61 -1.61 8.70 -15.89
N ASN A 62 -2.55 9.15 -15.07
CA ASN A 62 -3.88 9.54 -15.50
C ASN A 62 -4.22 10.93 -14.91
N PRO A 63 -4.29 11.97 -15.75
CA PRO A 63 -4.58 13.34 -15.30
C PRO A 63 -5.91 13.49 -14.57
N ASP A 64 -6.89 12.64 -14.85
CA ASP A 64 -8.19 12.70 -14.16
C ASP A 64 -8.07 12.11 -12.75
N VAL A 65 -7.31 11.03 -12.56
CA VAL A 65 -7.01 10.50 -11.23
C VAL A 65 -6.15 11.47 -10.42
N ASP A 66 -5.18 12.13 -11.04
CA ASP A 66 -4.40 13.19 -10.38
C ASP A 66 -5.32 14.28 -9.80
N LYS A 67 -6.25 14.80 -10.62
CA LYS A 67 -7.23 15.81 -10.17
C LYS A 67 -8.14 15.30 -9.06
N MET A 68 -8.61 14.05 -9.16
CA MET A 68 -9.46 13.45 -8.12
C MET A 68 -8.70 13.34 -6.79
N ILE A 69 -7.44 12.92 -6.83
CA ILE A 69 -6.57 12.85 -5.65
C ILE A 69 -6.37 14.24 -5.06
N GLU A 70 -5.99 15.23 -5.87
CA GLU A 70 -5.80 16.62 -5.43
C GLU A 70 -7.07 17.19 -4.79
N ALA A 71 -8.25 16.95 -5.38
CA ALA A 71 -9.53 17.34 -4.80
C ALA A 71 -9.83 16.65 -3.46
N SER A 72 -9.52 15.35 -3.34
CA SER A 72 -9.71 14.60 -2.08
C SER A 72 -8.81 15.10 -0.95
N MET A 73 -7.63 15.65 -1.28
CA MET A 73 -6.69 16.22 -0.31
C MET A 73 -7.11 17.61 0.15
N ALA A 74 -7.79 18.38 -0.70
CA ALA A 74 -8.29 19.72 -0.40
C ALA A 74 -9.67 19.72 0.30
N GLU A 75 -10.39 18.59 0.32
CA GLU A 75 -11.73 18.48 0.89
C GLU A 75 -11.71 18.29 2.42
N GLY A 76 -12.23 19.29 3.15
CA GLY A 76 -12.30 19.27 4.62
C GLY A 76 -13.51 18.53 5.19
N ASN A 77 -14.57 18.31 4.41
CA ASN A 77 -15.71 17.52 4.85
C ASN A 77 -15.42 16.02 4.72
N ALA A 78 -15.43 15.31 5.86
CA ALA A 78 -15.10 13.88 5.91
C ALA A 78 -15.98 13.00 5.00
N THR A 79 -17.28 13.27 4.92
CA THR A 79 -18.21 12.48 4.09
C THR A 79 -17.94 12.68 2.60
N LYS A 80 -17.70 13.92 2.17
CA LYS A 80 -17.34 14.24 0.78
C LYS A 80 -15.98 13.66 0.41
N ARG A 81 -14.98 13.84 1.28
CA ARG A 81 -13.64 13.26 1.11
C ARG A 81 -13.72 11.74 0.93
N ALA A 82 -14.49 11.06 1.78
CA ALA A 82 -14.70 9.62 1.68
C ALA A 82 -15.37 9.21 0.35
N SER A 83 -16.26 10.03 -0.22
CA SER A 83 -16.83 9.75 -1.54
C SER A 83 -15.78 9.86 -2.65
N LEU A 84 -14.99 10.93 -2.66
CA LEU A 84 -13.91 11.12 -3.64
C LEU A 84 -12.91 9.96 -3.60
N ILE A 85 -12.53 9.52 -2.40
CA ILE A 85 -11.63 8.38 -2.20
C ILE A 85 -12.20 7.08 -2.78
N ARG A 86 -13.50 6.80 -2.58
CA ARG A 86 -14.14 5.62 -3.17
C ARG A 86 -14.11 5.67 -4.70
N ASP A 87 -14.37 6.83 -5.28
CA ASP A 87 -14.36 7.01 -6.73
C ASP A 87 -12.94 6.82 -7.30
N ILE A 88 -11.90 7.32 -6.61
CA ILE A 88 -10.50 7.08 -6.97
C ILE A 88 -10.17 5.59 -6.93
N GLN A 89 -10.51 4.91 -5.84
CA GLN A 89 -10.25 3.48 -5.69
C GLN A 89 -10.95 2.67 -6.78
N LYS A 90 -12.20 2.99 -7.11
CA LYS A 90 -12.94 2.35 -8.20
C LYS A 90 -12.23 2.57 -9.54
N LYS A 91 -11.85 3.80 -9.85
CA LYS A 91 -11.18 4.15 -11.12
C LYS A 91 -9.85 3.43 -11.28
N VAL A 92 -9.03 3.40 -10.23
CA VAL A 92 -7.74 2.70 -10.20
C VAL A 92 -7.91 1.19 -10.42
N MET A 93 -8.97 0.58 -9.86
CA MET A 93 -9.29 -0.82 -10.09
C MET A 93 -9.79 -1.08 -11.52
N GLU A 94 -10.60 -0.19 -12.09
CA GLU A 94 -11.05 -0.26 -13.49
C GLU A 94 -9.88 -0.16 -14.48
N ASP A 95 -8.88 0.67 -14.15
CA ASP A 95 -7.66 0.83 -14.93
C ASP A 95 -6.63 -0.29 -14.67
N ALA A 96 -6.97 -1.27 -13.82
CA ALA A 96 -6.18 -2.47 -13.51
C ALA A 96 -4.71 -2.20 -13.10
N THR A 97 -4.48 -1.10 -12.38
CA THR A 97 -3.11 -0.67 -12.01
C THR A 97 -2.47 -1.56 -10.95
N ILE A 98 -3.27 -2.34 -10.21
CA ILE A 98 -2.84 -3.24 -9.16
C ILE A 98 -3.65 -4.52 -9.18
N VAL A 99 -2.98 -5.66 -9.02
CA VAL A 99 -3.62 -6.96 -8.84
C VAL A 99 -3.67 -7.25 -7.34
N SER A 100 -4.86 -7.16 -6.74
CA SER A 100 -5.05 -7.47 -5.32
C SER A 100 -4.96 -8.97 -5.08
N ILE A 101 -3.95 -9.42 -4.33
CA ILE A 101 -3.72 -10.86 -4.06
C ILE A 101 -4.35 -11.29 -2.74
N HIS A 102 -4.07 -10.58 -1.65
CA HIS A 102 -4.58 -10.90 -0.32
C HIS A 102 -4.50 -9.71 0.64
N ALA A 103 -5.32 -9.75 1.69
CA ALA A 103 -5.17 -8.86 2.83
C ALA A 103 -4.27 -9.52 3.88
N LYS A 104 -3.19 -8.84 4.28
CA LYS A 104 -2.25 -9.36 5.28
C LYS A 104 -2.94 -9.49 6.65
N ARG A 105 -2.86 -10.67 7.26
CA ARG A 105 -3.20 -10.90 8.66
C ARG A 105 -1.91 -11.09 9.45
N THR A 106 -1.73 -10.29 10.51
CA THR A 106 -0.61 -10.46 11.44
C THR A 106 -1.01 -11.44 12.53
N VAL A 107 -0.25 -12.52 12.69
CA VAL A 107 -0.38 -13.46 13.80
C VAL A 107 0.89 -13.34 14.64
N MET A 108 0.73 -13.13 15.94
CA MET A 108 1.85 -13.08 16.88
C MET A 108 1.73 -14.25 17.84
N ALA A 109 2.80 -15.05 17.92
CA ALA A 109 2.94 -16.07 18.94
C ALA A 109 3.62 -15.45 20.16
N LEU A 110 3.00 -15.60 21.32
CA LEU A 110 3.48 -15.07 22.59
C LEU A 110 3.63 -16.23 23.56
N ASP A 111 4.58 -16.13 24.47
CA ASP A 111 4.64 -17.02 25.62
C ASP A 111 3.34 -16.85 26.44
N ALA A 112 2.77 -17.96 26.93
CA ALA A 112 1.53 -17.95 27.70
C ALA A 112 1.67 -17.18 29.03
N LYS A 113 2.90 -16.93 29.48
CA LYS A 113 3.21 -16.14 30.67
C LYS A 113 3.34 -14.65 30.39
N LEU A 114 3.16 -14.17 29.16
CA LEU A 114 3.20 -12.74 28.86
C LEU A 114 1.81 -12.12 29.07
N ASP A 115 1.76 -11.04 29.84
CA ASP A 115 0.57 -10.20 30.04
C ASP A 115 0.88 -8.73 29.71
N GLY A 116 -0.15 -7.91 29.54
CA GLY A 116 -0.03 -6.49 29.23
C GLY A 116 0.19 -6.16 27.74
N LEU A 117 -0.07 -7.10 26.83
CA LEU A 117 0.02 -6.81 25.39
C LEU A 117 -1.08 -5.83 24.98
N ALA A 118 -0.67 -4.65 24.52
CA ALA A 118 -1.54 -3.70 23.85
C ALA A 118 -1.15 -3.55 22.37
N PHE A 119 -2.04 -2.93 21.61
CA PHE A 119 -1.81 -2.59 20.22
C PHE A 119 -2.02 -1.10 20.01
N THR A 120 -1.20 -0.50 19.16
CA THR A 120 -1.49 0.82 18.61
C THR A 120 -2.80 0.79 17.81
N PHE A 121 -3.42 1.95 17.57
CA PHE A 121 -4.52 2.06 16.59
C PHE A 121 -4.12 1.52 15.21
N GLN A 122 -2.81 1.48 14.96
CA GLN A 122 -2.20 0.93 13.77
C GLN A 122 -1.89 -0.58 13.82
N THR A 123 -2.41 -1.31 14.81
CA THR A 123 -2.22 -2.76 14.97
C THR A 123 -0.76 -3.23 15.12
N TYR A 124 0.18 -2.31 15.37
CA TYR A 124 1.51 -2.67 15.87
C TYR A 124 1.46 -3.01 17.35
N PRO A 125 2.20 -4.05 17.79
CA PRO A 125 2.29 -4.38 19.22
C PRO A 125 2.95 -3.25 19.98
N TYR A 126 2.41 -2.97 21.16
CA TYR A 126 2.96 -2.02 22.11
C TYR A 126 3.59 -2.80 23.26
N PHE A 127 4.91 -2.70 23.39
CA PHE A 127 5.70 -3.51 24.33
C PHE A 127 5.95 -2.84 25.69
N TYR A 128 5.46 -1.62 25.89
CA TYR A 128 5.75 -0.84 27.09
C TYR A 128 5.24 -1.49 28.38
N ASP A 129 4.00 -1.99 28.35
CA ASP A 129 3.34 -2.63 29.52
C ASP A 129 3.52 -4.16 29.53
N LEU A 130 4.28 -4.71 28.58
CA LEU A 130 4.44 -6.14 28.42
C LEU A 130 5.37 -6.70 29.50
N HIS A 131 4.90 -7.71 30.23
CA HIS A 131 5.68 -8.32 31.32
C HIS A 131 5.35 -9.81 31.47
N PHE A 132 6.23 -10.54 32.16
CA PHE A 132 5.95 -11.93 32.53
C PHE A 132 5.11 -11.97 33.82
N THR A 133 4.05 -12.77 33.81
CA THR A 133 3.29 -13.14 35.01
C THR A 133 4.16 -14.00 35.91
N GLN A 134 4.14 -13.74 37.22
CA GLN A 134 4.83 -14.56 38.23
C GLN A 134 4.19 -15.95 38.38
#